data_AF-A0A916BYD5-F1
#
_entry.id   AF-A0A916BYD5-F1
#
_cell.length_a   1.000
_cell.length_b   1.000
_cell.length_c   1.000
_cell.angle_alpha   90.00
_cell.angle_beta   90.00
_cell.angle_gamma   90.00
#
_symmetry.space_group_name_H-M   'P 1'
#
loop_
_entity.id
_entity.type
_entity.pdbx_description
1 polymer ?
#
loop_
_entity_poly.entity_id
_entity_poly.type
_entity_poly.pdbx_seq_one_letter_code
_entity_poly.pdbx_strand_id
1 'polypeptide(L)'
;MLRRLHSTIRQPCLLIMSIMQSSFLNESSDPAAANQALCADLSLLFTMFITRLLEVISHTGGKPLADQFAQQLNRYAVQHGWTALTGLTDLDELRHRIPDVNARMLSSVYLSYTQYAQSLARQILGEQMLKSTLATLLANLPSQAVQLNAKHEIIRLT
;
A
#
# COMPACT_ATOMS: atom_id res chain seq x y z
N MET A 1 -40.51 43.56 -20.96
CA MET A 1 -40.59 42.09 -20.99
C MET A 1 -39.48 41.54 -20.09
N LEU A 2 -39.84 41.14 -18.88
CA LEU A 2 -38.93 40.88 -17.76
C LEU A 2 -39.15 39.46 -17.22
N ARG A 3 -38.03 38.74 -17.07
CA ARG A 3 -37.71 37.70 -16.06
C ARG A 3 -38.60 36.45 -15.99
N ARG A 4 -38.02 35.30 -16.40
CA ARG A 4 -37.76 34.11 -15.56
C ARG A 4 -37.18 33.00 -16.47
N LEU A 5 -35.86 32.86 -16.47
CA LEU A 5 -35.21 31.60 -16.87
C LEU A 5 -34.60 31.02 -15.60
N HIS A 6 -35.07 29.82 -15.28
CA HIS A 6 -34.70 29.07 -14.09
C HIS A 6 -33.20 28.74 -14.10
N SER A 7 -32.57 29.07 -12.98
CA SER A 7 -31.33 28.47 -12.52
C SER A 7 -31.55 26.98 -12.30
N THR A 8 -30.70 26.13 -12.89
CA THR A 8 -30.49 24.77 -12.41
C THR A 8 -29.01 24.45 -12.52
N ILE A 9 -28.29 24.93 -11.50
CA ILE A 9 -27.01 24.38 -11.08
C ILE A 9 -27.31 22.99 -10.51
N ARG A 10 -26.84 21.93 -11.15
CA ARG A 10 -26.73 20.60 -10.54
C ARG A 10 -25.25 20.23 -10.46
N GLN A 11 -24.69 20.40 -9.27
CA GLN A 11 -23.39 19.86 -8.89
C GLN A 11 -23.49 18.34 -8.65
N PRO A 12 -22.41 17.58 -8.88
CA PRO A 12 -22.31 16.16 -8.59
C PRO A 12 -21.68 15.95 -7.21
N CYS A 13 -22.46 15.62 -6.21
CA CYS A 13 -21.98 15.12 -4.92
C CYS A 13 -23.07 14.22 -4.37
N LEU A 14 -22.88 12.89 -4.42
CA LEU A 14 -23.53 11.88 -3.55
C LEU A 14 -23.19 10.46 -4.09
N LEU A 15 -21.91 10.11 -4.13
CA LEU A 15 -21.49 8.72 -4.41
C LEU A 15 -20.27 8.28 -3.59
N ILE A 16 -20.09 8.87 -2.40
CA ILE A 16 -19.04 8.49 -1.44
C ILE A 16 -19.62 8.42 0.00
N MET A 17 -20.79 7.82 0.18
CA MET A 17 -21.33 7.53 1.53
C MET A 17 -22.08 6.18 1.57
N SER A 18 -21.46 5.11 1.06
CA SER A 18 -22.07 3.78 1.16
C SER A 18 -21.09 2.63 1.41
N ILE A 19 -19.98 2.88 2.13
CA ILE A 19 -19.06 1.81 2.57
C ILE A 19 -18.64 2.02 4.04
N MET A 20 -19.60 2.32 4.91
CA MET A 20 -19.38 2.42 6.36
C MET A 20 -20.65 1.99 7.10
N GLN A 21 -21.10 0.74 6.93
CA GLN A 21 -22.05 0.09 7.85
C GLN A 21 -22.21 -1.40 7.56
N SER A 22 -21.26 -2.20 8.07
CA SER A 22 -21.49 -3.61 8.42
C SER A 22 -20.24 -4.16 9.09
N SER A 23 -20.07 -3.83 10.37
CA SER A 23 -19.29 -4.67 11.28
C SER A 23 -20.28 -5.39 12.18
N PHE A 24 -19.89 -6.62 12.56
CA PHE A 24 -20.49 -7.53 13.54
C PHE A 24 -21.36 -8.66 12.98
N LEU A 25 -20.82 -9.89 13.21
CA LEU A 25 -21.36 -11.23 12.95
C LEU A 25 -21.16 -11.80 11.53
N ASN A 26 -19.89 -12.01 11.16
CA ASN A 26 -19.55 -13.24 10.44
C ASN A 26 -18.06 -13.54 10.69
N GLU A 27 -17.74 -14.47 11.59
CA GLU A 27 -16.55 -15.28 11.37
C GLU A 27 -16.77 -15.93 10.01
N SER A 28 -16.15 -15.40 8.96
CA SER A 28 -16.30 -15.93 7.61
C SER A 28 -15.88 -17.39 7.65
N SER A 29 -16.86 -18.30 7.68
CA SER A 29 -16.64 -19.75 7.63
C SER A 29 -16.09 -20.18 6.27
N ASP A 30 -16.03 -19.25 5.31
CA ASP A 30 -15.40 -19.41 4.02
C ASP A 30 -13.90 -19.06 4.10
N PRO A 31 -13.01 -20.08 4.00
CA PRO A 31 -11.56 -19.86 4.03
C PRO A 31 -11.05 -19.01 2.85
N ALA A 32 -11.76 -18.96 1.72
CA ALA A 32 -11.37 -18.14 0.57
C ALA A 32 -11.60 -16.66 0.86
N ALA A 33 -12.75 -16.30 1.45
CA ALA A 33 -13.04 -14.93 1.86
C ALA A 33 -12.06 -14.43 2.93
N ALA A 34 -11.69 -15.28 3.89
CA ALA A 34 -10.69 -14.96 4.91
C ALA A 34 -9.29 -14.74 4.30
N ASN A 35 -8.90 -15.58 3.32
CA ASN A 35 -7.64 -15.40 2.60
C ASN A 35 -7.62 -14.07 1.83
N GLN A 36 -8.71 -13.74 1.12
CA GLN A 36 -8.80 -12.52 0.33
C GLN A 36 -8.75 -11.25 1.20
N ALA A 37 -9.44 -11.27 2.36
CA ALA A 37 -9.35 -10.19 3.33
C ALA A 37 -7.92 -9.99 3.84
N LEU A 38 -7.22 -11.10 4.14
CA LEU A 38 -5.82 -11.02 4.57
C LEU A 38 -4.89 -10.53 3.46
N CYS A 39 -5.11 -10.92 2.21
CA CYS A 39 -4.37 -10.37 1.07
C CYS A 39 -4.58 -8.86 0.93
N ALA A 40 -5.83 -8.39 1.09
CA ALA A 40 -6.15 -6.97 1.05
C ALA A 40 -5.42 -6.18 2.15
N ASP A 41 -5.45 -6.69 3.38
CA ASP A 41 -4.78 -6.08 4.53
C ASP A 41 -3.26 -6.04 4.34
N LEU A 42 -2.66 -7.12 3.83
CA LEU A 42 -1.23 -7.19 3.53
C LEU A 42 -0.84 -6.21 2.42
N SER A 43 -1.63 -6.14 1.34
CA SER A 43 -1.40 -5.20 0.24
C SER A 43 -1.49 -3.76 0.72
N LEU A 44 -2.47 -3.43 1.57
CA LEU A 44 -2.59 -2.10 2.15
C LEU A 44 -1.35 -1.72 2.97
N LEU A 45 -0.91 -2.60 3.87
CA LEU A 45 0.29 -2.36 4.70
C LEU A 45 1.54 -2.16 3.84
N PHE A 46 1.72 -2.97 2.80
CA PHE A 46 2.83 -2.84 1.86
C PHE A 46 2.76 -1.52 1.06
N THR A 47 1.57 -1.14 0.57
CA THR A 47 1.37 0.11 -0.17
C THR A 47 1.63 1.33 0.72
N MET A 48 1.19 1.33 1.97
CA MET A 48 1.52 2.41 2.94
C MET A 48 3.03 2.57 3.11
N PHE A 49 3.75 1.45 3.23
CA PHE A 49 5.21 1.45 3.35
C PHE A 49 5.91 2.02 2.12
N ILE A 50 5.58 1.53 0.92
CA ILE A 50 6.21 2.03 -0.32
C ILE A 50 5.87 3.50 -0.57
N THR A 51 4.62 3.89 -0.37
CA THR A 51 4.16 5.27 -0.53
C THR A 51 4.94 6.20 0.39
N ARG A 52 5.13 5.81 1.66
CA ARG A 52 5.86 6.63 2.62
C ARG A 52 7.33 6.82 2.23
N LEU A 53 7.99 5.77 1.74
CA LEU A 53 9.37 5.88 1.26
C LEU A 53 9.46 6.79 0.03
N LEU A 54 8.54 6.64 -0.93
CA LEU A 54 8.49 7.49 -2.12
C LEU A 54 8.29 8.97 -1.76
N GLU A 55 7.38 9.27 -0.83
CA GLU A 55 7.14 10.63 -0.35
C GLU A 55 8.40 11.24 0.25
N VAL A 56 9.07 10.54 1.18
CA VAL A 56 10.26 11.06 1.85
C VAL A 56 11.43 11.20 0.88
N ILE A 57 11.65 10.22 0.00
CA ILE A 57 12.69 10.31 -1.04
C ILE A 57 12.39 11.49 -1.98
N SER A 58 11.15 11.66 -2.41
CA SER A 58 10.77 12.79 -3.27
C SER A 58 10.96 14.14 -2.56
N HIS A 59 10.70 14.21 -1.25
CA HIS A 59 10.85 15.44 -0.48
C HIS A 59 12.33 15.79 -0.22
N THR A 60 13.16 14.80 0.10
CA THR A 60 14.58 15.01 0.43
C THR A 60 15.46 15.11 -0.81
N GLY A 61 15.24 14.23 -1.80
CA GLY A 61 16.09 14.05 -2.98
C GLY A 61 15.47 14.53 -4.29
N GLY A 62 14.21 14.96 -4.27
CA GLY A 62 13.48 15.37 -5.46
C GLY A 62 12.88 14.20 -6.24
N LYS A 63 11.99 14.56 -7.19
CA LYS A 63 11.28 13.61 -8.05
C LYS A 63 12.19 12.62 -8.80
N PRO A 64 13.35 13.00 -9.36
CA PRO A 64 14.21 12.05 -10.08
C PRO A 64 14.69 10.88 -9.22
N LEU A 65 15.03 11.12 -7.95
CA LEU A 65 15.46 10.05 -7.04
C LEU A 65 14.29 9.14 -6.62
N ALA A 66 13.08 9.70 -6.45
CA ALA A 66 11.89 8.90 -6.19
C ALA A 66 11.52 8.02 -7.39
N ASP A 67 11.58 8.57 -8.60
CA ASP A 67 11.33 7.82 -9.84
C ASP A 67 12.39 6.71 -10.01
N GLN A 68 13.67 6.98 -9.71
CA GLN A 68 14.74 5.97 -9.73
C GLN A 68 14.48 4.84 -8.71
N PHE A 69 14.08 5.18 -7.48
CA PHE A 69 13.74 4.20 -6.45
C PHE A 69 12.59 3.29 -6.92
N ALA A 70 11.50 3.87 -7.44
CA ALA A 70 10.36 3.12 -7.98
C ALA A 70 10.79 2.18 -9.11
N GLN A 71 11.60 2.66 -10.06
CA GLN A 71 12.09 1.86 -11.17
C GLN A 71 13.00 0.71 -10.73
N GLN A 72 13.84 0.91 -9.70
CA GLN A 72 14.68 -0.18 -9.16
C GLN A 72 13.83 -1.24 -8.46
N LEU A 73 12.84 -0.81 -7.69
CA LEU A 73 11.92 -1.72 -7.01
C LEU A 73 11.05 -2.52 -8.00
N ASN A 74 10.53 -1.89 -9.05
CA ASN A 74 9.78 -2.58 -10.10
C ASN A 74 10.68 -3.55 -10.90
N ARG A 75 11.93 -3.19 -11.18
CA ARG A 75 12.89 -4.12 -11.80
C ARG A 75 13.15 -5.34 -10.94
N TYR A 76 13.35 -5.14 -9.64
CA TYR A 76 13.46 -6.23 -8.68
C TYR A 76 12.21 -7.12 -8.69
N ALA A 77 11.02 -6.51 -8.72
CA ALA A 77 9.77 -7.24 -8.78
C ALA A 77 9.70 -8.19 -10.00
N VAL A 78 9.97 -7.66 -11.20
CA VAL A 78 9.98 -8.42 -12.44
C VAL A 78 11.01 -9.56 -12.39
N GLN A 79 12.23 -9.29 -11.91
CA GLN A 79 13.29 -10.30 -11.80
C GLN A 79 12.98 -11.42 -10.81
N HIS A 80 12.17 -11.13 -9.79
CA HIS A 80 11.82 -12.07 -8.73
C HIS A 80 10.40 -12.63 -8.86
N GLY A 81 9.89 -12.72 -10.09
CA GLY A 81 8.68 -13.47 -10.41
C GLY A 81 7.38 -12.83 -9.90
N TRP A 82 7.37 -11.53 -9.63
CA TRP A 82 6.18 -10.79 -9.16
C TRP A 82 4.93 -11.12 -9.95
N THR A 83 4.99 -11.03 -11.28
CA THR A 83 3.84 -11.27 -12.16
C THR A 83 3.37 -12.71 -12.13
N ALA A 84 4.30 -13.67 -12.08
CA ALA A 84 3.93 -15.08 -11.97
C ALA A 84 3.25 -15.39 -10.62
N LEU A 85 3.66 -14.68 -9.56
CA LEU A 85 3.13 -14.89 -8.23
C LEU A 85 1.79 -14.18 -8.00
N THR A 86 1.67 -12.92 -8.43
CA THR A 86 0.55 -12.03 -8.06
C THR A 86 -0.45 -11.83 -9.20
N GLY A 87 -0.08 -12.16 -10.44
CA GLY A 87 -0.86 -11.84 -11.63
C GLY A 87 -0.86 -10.34 -11.99
N LEU A 88 -0.02 -9.53 -11.36
CA LEU A 88 0.11 -8.09 -11.59
C LEU A 88 1.39 -7.80 -12.39
N THR A 89 1.37 -6.84 -13.32
CA THR A 89 2.54 -6.56 -14.16
C THR A 89 3.63 -5.78 -13.41
N ASP A 90 3.24 -4.91 -12.49
CA ASP A 90 4.14 -4.12 -11.66
C ASP A 90 3.55 -3.87 -10.25
N LEU A 91 4.25 -3.10 -9.43
CA LEU A 91 3.80 -2.75 -8.08
C LEU A 91 2.76 -1.63 -8.05
N ASP A 92 2.65 -0.82 -9.11
CA ASP A 92 1.67 0.27 -9.17
C ASP A 92 0.25 -0.28 -9.34
N GLU A 93 0.10 -1.45 -9.96
CA GLU A 93 -1.18 -2.18 -10.03
C GLU A 93 -1.79 -2.50 -8.67
N LEU A 94 -1.00 -2.61 -7.59
CA LEU A 94 -1.52 -2.86 -6.23
C LEU A 94 -2.50 -1.79 -5.75
N ARG A 95 -2.45 -0.59 -6.33
CA ARG A 95 -3.40 0.50 -6.00
C ARG A 95 -4.81 0.23 -6.52
N HIS A 96 -4.94 -0.65 -7.50
CA HIS A 96 -6.19 -0.90 -8.21
C HIS A 96 -6.67 -2.34 -8.05
N ARG A 97 -5.75 -3.28 -7.73
CA ARG A 97 -6.06 -4.70 -7.68
C ARG A 97 -5.34 -5.40 -6.54
N ILE A 98 -6.12 -6.16 -5.76
CA ILE A 98 -5.60 -7.05 -4.73
C ILE A 98 -5.19 -8.38 -5.39
N PRO A 99 -3.99 -8.91 -5.13
CA PRO A 99 -3.58 -10.22 -5.62
C PRO A 99 -4.51 -11.33 -5.12
N ASP A 100 -5.00 -12.15 -6.04
CA ASP A 100 -5.80 -13.35 -5.73
C ASP A 100 -4.85 -14.56 -5.60
N VAL A 101 -4.20 -14.62 -4.44
CA VAL A 101 -3.15 -15.59 -4.12
C VAL A 101 -3.26 -16.04 -2.68
N ASN A 102 -2.50 -17.06 -2.30
CA ASN A 102 -2.40 -17.43 -0.89
C ASN A 102 -1.70 -16.32 -0.07
N ALA A 103 -2.35 -15.85 0.99
CA ALA A 103 -1.85 -14.75 1.83
C ALA A 103 -0.48 -15.04 2.49
N ARG A 104 -0.17 -16.31 2.81
CA ARG A 104 1.16 -16.68 3.32
C ARG A 104 2.23 -16.46 2.27
N MET A 105 1.95 -16.83 1.02
CA MET A 105 2.86 -16.62 -0.10
C MET A 105 3.06 -15.12 -0.33
N LEU A 106 1.96 -14.35 -0.34
CA LEU A 106 2.02 -12.90 -0.50
C LEU A 106 2.83 -12.21 0.60
N SER A 107 2.63 -12.62 1.86
CA SER A 107 3.41 -12.12 3.00
C SER A 107 4.91 -12.37 2.82
N SER A 108 5.31 -13.52 2.30
CA SER A 108 6.73 -13.83 2.04
C SER A 108 7.32 -12.94 0.96
N VAL A 109 6.55 -12.66 -0.10
CA VAL A 109 6.96 -11.74 -1.17
C VAL A 109 7.13 -10.34 -0.61
N TYR A 110 6.15 -9.83 0.14
CA TYR A 110 6.23 -8.51 0.74
C TYR A 110 7.40 -8.35 1.70
N LEU A 111 7.74 -9.36 2.50
CA LEU A 111 8.92 -9.33 3.35
C LEU A 111 10.22 -9.15 2.55
N SER A 112 10.39 -9.91 1.46
CA SER A 112 11.55 -9.77 0.59
C SER A 112 11.62 -8.37 -0.03
N TYR A 113 10.47 -7.82 -0.42
CA TYR A 113 10.41 -6.55 -1.13
C TYR A 113 10.58 -5.37 -0.19
N THR A 114 10.07 -5.45 1.05
CA THR A 114 10.32 -4.42 2.06
C THR A 114 11.78 -4.40 2.48
N GLN A 115 12.44 -5.56 2.61
CA GLN A 115 13.88 -5.61 2.87
C GLN A 115 14.69 -4.94 1.76
N TYR A 116 14.39 -5.26 0.50
CA TYR A 116 15.06 -4.63 -0.63
C TYR A 116 14.79 -3.12 -0.71
N ALA A 117 13.53 -2.71 -0.55
CA ALA A 117 13.14 -1.30 -0.51
C ALA A 117 13.82 -0.52 0.62
N GLN A 118 13.94 -1.10 1.82
CA GLN A 118 14.69 -0.48 2.92
C GLN A 118 16.17 -0.35 2.58
N SER A 119 16.78 -1.34 1.93
CA SER A 119 18.18 -1.26 1.48
C SER A 119 18.38 -0.11 0.48
N LEU A 120 17.50 0.03 -0.50
CA LEU A 120 17.55 1.14 -1.47
C LEU A 120 17.32 2.49 -0.78
N ALA A 121 16.28 2.59 0.06
CA ALA A 121 15.98 3.82 0.78
C ALA A 121 17.12 4.22 1.72
N ARG A 122 17.83 3.26 2.33
CA ARG A 122 19.02 3.53 3.15
C ARG A 122 20.15 4.15 2.33
N GLN A 123 20.37 3.67 1.10
CA GLN A 123 21.39 4.23 0.21
C GLN A 123 21.07 5.68 -0.22
N ILE A 124 19.78 6.01 -0.34
CA ILE A 124 19.33 7.32 -0.80
C ILE A 124 19.21 8.33 0.36
N LEU A 125 18.53 7.94 1.44
CA LEU A 125 18.20 8.82 2.58
C LEU A 125 19.27 8.81 3.68
N GLY A 126 20.10 7.77 3.72
CA GLY A 126 20.92 7.45 4.88
C GLY A 126 20.14 6.72 5.98
N GLU A 127 20.89 6.11 6.90
CA GLU A 127 20.34 5.24 7.94
C GLU A 127 19.43 5.97 8.94
N GLN A 128 19.86 7.14 9.42
CA GLN A 128 19.10 7.89 10.44
C GLN A 128 17.74 8.37 9.90
N MET A 129 17.71 8.88 8.67
CA MET A 129 16.47 9.35 8.05
C MET A 129 15.53 8.20 7.72
N LEU A 130 16.06 7.06 7.26
CA LEU A 130 15.26 5.85 7.09
C LEU A 130 14.65 5.40 8.43
N LYS A 131 15.45 5.28 9.49
CA LYS A 131 14.98 4.90 10.84
C LYS A 131 13.86 5.82 11.33
N SER A 132 14.04 7.13 11.23
CA SER A 132 13.03 8.12 11.60
C SER A 132 11.74 7.98 10.77
N THR A 133 11.89 7.76 9.46
CA THR A 133 10.76 7.56 8.54
C THR A 133 9.94 6.32 8.91
N LEU A 134 10.61 5.20 9.17
CA LEU A 134 9.95 3.95 9.54
C LEU A 134 9.32 4.04 10.93
N ALA A 135 9.97 4.68 11.90
CA ALA A 135 9.40 4.92 13.23
C ALA A 135 8.13 5.78 13.14
N THR A 136 8.16 6.84 12.34
CA THR A 136 7.00 7.70 12.09
C THR A 136 5.88 6.94 11.40
N LEU A 137 6.20 6.10 10.41
CA LEU A 137 5.20 5.26 9.75
C LEU A 137 4.51 4.32 10.74
N LEU A 138 5.30 3.58 11.52
CA LEU A 138 4.81 2.62 12.51
C LEU A 138 3.93 3.29 13.58
N ALA A 139 4.30 4.49 14.04
CA ALA A 139 3.54 5.25 15.02
C ALA A 139 2.18 5.73 14.49
N ASN A 140 2.03 5.88 13.17
CA ASN A 140 0.82 6.38 12.52
C ASN A 140 0.03 5.28 11.79
N LEU A 141 0.36 4.00 11.99
CA LEU A 141 -0.41 2.90 11.42
C LEU A 141 -1.80 2.81 12.05
N PRO A 142 -2.86 2.52 11.26
CA PRO A 142 -4.16 2.20 11.83
C PRO A 142 -4.10 0.91 12.64
N SER A 143 -4.97 0.77 13.65
CA SER A 143 -4.92 -0.34 14.63
C SER A 143 -4.90 -1.74 14.00
N GLN A 144 -5.64 -1.96 12.91
CA GLN A 144 -5.63 -3.22 12.17
C GLN A 144 -4.27 -3.50 11.51
N ALA A 145 -3.64 -2.48 10.93
CA ALA A 145 -2.32 -2.59 10.32
C ALA A 145 -1.21 -2.79 11.37
N VAL A 146 -1.38 -2.25 12.58
CA VAL A 146 -0.47 -2.51 13.72
C VAL A 146 -0.46 -3.98 14.08
N GLN A 147 -1.65 -4.59 14.26
CA GLN A 147 -1.77 -6.00 14.60
C GLN A 147 -1.23 -6.89 13.48
N LEU A 148 -1.53 -6.55 12.23
CA LEU A 148 -1.03 -7.26 11.07
C LEU A 148 0.50 -7.19 10.98
N ASN A 149 1.08 -5.99 11.16
CA ASN A 149 2.52 -5.81 11.13
C ASN A 149 3.22 -6.52 12.31
N ALA A 150 2.60 -6.58 13.49
CA ALA A 150 3.13 -7.33 14.62
C ALA A 150 3.20 -8.84 14.33
N LYS A 151 2.27 -9.38 13.54
CA LYS A 151 2.22 -10.80 13.17
C LYS A 151 3.14 -11.16 12.01
N HIS A 152 3.23 -10.28 11.01
CA HIS A 152 3.90 -10.57 9.74
C HIS A 152 5.25 -9.87 9.58
N GLU A 153 5.56 -8.88 10.43
CA GLU A 153 6.81 -8.11 10.45
C GLU A 153 7.19 -7.54 9.07
N ILE A 154 6.19 -7.07 8.31
CA ILE A 154 6.37 -6.51 6.97
C ILE A 154 7.25 -5.25 7.02
N ILE A 155 7.03 -4.40 8.01
CA ILE A 155 7.80 -3.18 8.28
C ILE A 155 8.61 -3.38 9.55
N ARG A 156 9.93 -3.44 9.40
CA ARG A 156 10.89 -3.59 10.50
C ARG A 156 11.72 -2.33 10.68
N LEU A 157 12.02 -1.98 11.93
CA LEU A 157 13.09 -1.04 12.25
C LEU A 157 14.40 -1.81 12.15
N THR A 158 15.19 -1.51 11.11
CA THR A 158 16.55 -2.03 10.92
C THR A 158 17.59 -1.04 11.42
#